data_AF-A0A0N4Z055-F1
#
_entry.id   AF-A0A0N4Z055-F1
#
_cell.length_a   1.000
_cell.length_b   1.000
_cell.length_c   1.000
_cell.angle_alpha   90.00
_cell.angle_beta   90.00
_cell.angle_gamma   90.00
#
_symmetry.space_group_name_H-M   'P 1'
#
loop_
_entity.id
_entity.type
_entity.pdbx_description
1 polymer ?
#
loop_
_entity_poly.entity_id
_entity_poly.type
_entity_poly.pdbx_seq_one_letter_code
_entity_poly.pdbx_strand_id
1 'polypeptide(L)'
;MLSKLNNVRPIQSFIRLIESTSNSISSDTYIYAHPSLLCYVIPEIDKVLVNFHDSFENGTLNLDYMVEVYEKMKHKYENDEKKYYLSHDELSDTNENVYGRKEMDFNEIFQPKSQPIFYTFNEQEMILACNDSDFTSWFKNEIFCILEFMDRYRRDEHVFTFPTNGDELRRRAVITSTMDVQSLEFELQRLYERVILIYSLLFSGKISLFIVKKKLFKEVTFLKQLLFTIAEELDFRCARIYNYIVSCQKFFCGESQNLNKNLTDDLDGMEKELKEIERYASEFFELHRLKD
;
A
#
# COMPACT_ATOMS: atom_id res chain seq x y z
N MET A 1 -5.78 -20.15 -34.59
CA MET A 1 -4.53 -19.38 -34.76
C MET A 1 -4.04 -18.96 -33.37
N LEU A 2 -3.69 -19.94 -32.53
CA LEU A 2 -3.65 -19.80 -31.06
C LEU A 2 -2.46 -20.60 -30.50
N SER A 3 -1.28 -20.00 -30.41
CA SER A 3 -0.07 -20.66 -29.87
C SER A 3 1.07 -19.70 -29.48
N LYS A 4 0.77 -18.43 -29.17
CA LYS A 4 1.75 -17.41 -28.73
C LYS A 4 1.19 -16.44 -27.67
N LEU A 5 0.53 -16.98 -26.65
CA LEU A 5 0.16 -16.25 -25.43
C LEU A 5 0.79 -16.93 -24.20
N ASN A 6 2.13 -16.99 -24.22
CA ASN A 6 2.90 -17.25 -23.00
C ASN A 6 3.50 -15.91 -22.54
N ASN A 7 3.51 -15.67 -21.23
CA ASN A 7 4.06 -14.48 -20.56
C ASN A 7 3.25 -13.18 -20.72
N VAL A 8 1.94 -13.23 -20.48
CA VAL A 8 1.20 -12.12 -19.88
C VAL A 8 0.63 -12.64 -18.56
N ARG A 9 1.02 -12.06 -17.42
CA ARG A 9 0.40 -12.33 -16.11
C ARG A 9 -0.69 -11.28 -15.88
N PRO A 10 -1.97 -11.65 -15.71
CA PRO A 10 -3.01 -10.68 -15.40
C PRO A 10 -3.19 -10.47 -13.89
N ILE A 11 -3.54 -9.24 -13.51
CA ILE A 11 -4.36 -8.77 -12.36
C ILE A 11 -4.19 -9.39 -10.95
N GLN A 12 -3.89 -8.52 -9.98
CA GLN A 12 -3.57 -8.81 -8.57
C GLN A 12 -4.79 -9.07 -7.64
N SER A 13 -4.52 -9.37 -6.36
CA SER A 13 -5.48 -9.91 -5.39
C SER A 13 -5.18 -9.56 -3.90
N PHE A 14 -6.23 -9.34 -3.09
CA PHE A 14 -6.41 -9.80 -1.68
C PHE A 14 -5.59 -9.16 -0.52
N ILE A 15 -6.04 -9.10 0.76
CA ILE A 15 -7.39 -9.02 1.41
C ILE A 15 -7.33 -8.69 2.96
N ARG A 16 -8.25 -7.82 3.47
CA ARG A 16 -8.77 -7.70 4.88
C ARG A 16 -7.90 -7.11 6.06
N LEU A 17 -7.53 -5.80 6.08
CA LEU A 17 -6.87 -5.04 7.20
C LEU A 17 -6.74 -3.48 6.88
N ILE A 18 -6.65 -2.38 7.71
CA ILE A 18 -7.11 -1.88 9.08
C ILE A 18 -6.44 -0.49 9.41
N GLU A 19 -6.90 0.57 10.15
CA GLU A 19 -8.17 1.18 10.69
C GLU A 19 -8.04 2.73 10.84
N SER A 20 -9.15 3.49 10.98
CA SER A 20 -9.26 4.94 11.33
C SER A 20 -9.70 5.17 12.81
N THR A 21 -9.48 6.32 13.47
CA THR A 21 -9.60 7.71 12.97
C THR A 21 -8.41 8.63 13.27
N SER A 22 -7.94 9.39 12.28
CA SER A 22 -7.39 10.75 12.48
C SER A 22 -7.28 11.50 11.14
N ASN A 23 -7.84 12.72 11.04
CA ASN A 23 -7.88 13.49 9.78
C ASN A 23 -6.55 14.17 9.40
N SER A 24 -5.43 13.72 9.96
CA SER A 24 -4.08 13.96 9.46
C SER A 24 -3.15 12.93 10.09
N ILE A 25 -2.67 11.96 9.31
CA ILE A 25 -1.75 10.96 9.84
C ILE A 25 -0.36 11.60 10.00
N SER A 26 0.35 11.32 11.10
CA SER A 26 1.77 11.66 11.28
C SER A 26 2.52 10.53 11.99
N SER A 27 3.83 10.42 11.76
CA SER A 27 4.68 9.36 12.35
C SER A 27 5.00 9.55 13.85
N ASP A 28 4.69 10.72 14.42
CA ASP A 28 4.73 10.95 15.86
C ASP A 28 3.64 10.16 16.63
N THR A 29 2.55 9.78 15.96
CA THR A 29 1.39 9.12 16.56
C THR A 29 1.78 7.81 17.25
N TYR A 30 1.39 7.62 18.51
CA TYR A 30 1.63 6.38 19.25
C TYR A 30 0.53 5.35 18.96
N ILE A 31 0.75 4.56 17.91
CA ILE A 31 -0.17 3.50 17.49
C ILE A 31 0.12 2.24 18.31
N TYR A 32 -0.66 2.00 19.36
CA TYR A 32 -0.85 0.66 19.92
C TYR A 32 -2.12 0.08 19.31
N ALA A 33 -1.97 -0.97 18.50
CA ALA A 33 -3.04 -1.86 18.00
C ALA A 33 -4.37 -1.16 17.63
N HIS A 34 -4.41 -0.40 16.53
CA HIS A 34 -5.70 -0.01 15.92
C HIS A 34 -6.24 -1.23 15.13
N PRO A 35 -7.43 -1.81 15.41
CA PRO A 35 -7.78 -3.16 14.89
C PRO A 35 -8.89 -3.36 13.83
N SER A 36 -9.78 -2.42 13.48
CA SER A 36 -11.13 -2.77 12.94
C SER A 36 -11.44 -2.59 11.45
N LEU A 37 -10.84 -1.66 10.67
CA LEU A 37 -11.20 -1.48 9.24
C LEU A 37 -10.56 -2.55 8.36
N LEU A 38 -11.09 -3.75 8.48
CA LEU A 38 -11.30 -4.56 7.31
C LEU A 38 -12.15 -3.69 6.34
N CYS A 39 -11.49 -2.97 5.42
CA CYS A 39 -12.14 -2.18 4.38
C CYS A 39 -13.00 -3.15 3.57
N TYR A 40 -14.27 -3.32 3.93
CA TYR A 40 -15.14 -4.41 3.45
C TYR A 40 -15.29 -4.41 1.93
N VAL A 41 -15.06 -3.24 1.36
CA VAL A 41 -14.86 -2.89 -0.04
C VAL A 41 -13.75 -3.71 -0.71
N ILE A 42 -12.51 -3.70 -0.21
CA ILE A 42 -11.34 -4.39 -0.81
C ILE A 42 -11.63 -5.90 -1.06
N PRO A 43 -12.13 -6.68 -0.08
CA PRO A 43 -12.55 -8.08 -0.25
C PRO A 43 -13.71 -8.34 -1.22
N GLU A 44 -14.45 -7.31 -1.63
CA GLU A 44 -15.50 -7.42 -2.64
C GLU A 44 -14.98 -6.99 -4.02
N ILE A 45 -14.20 -5.90 -4.08
CA ILE A 45 -13.50 -5.41 -5.29
C ILE A 45 -12.57 -6.50 -5.85
N ASP A 46 -11.67 -7.06 -5.03
CA ASP A 46 -10.74 -8.11 -5.48
C ASP A 46 -11.49 -9.36 -5.99
N LYS A 47 -12.69 -9.65 -5.48
CA LYS A 47 -13.50 -10.77 -5.97
C LYS A 47 -14.12 -10.47 -7.34
N VAL A 48 -14.52 -9.23 -7.59
CA VAL A 48 -14.94 -8.80 -8.95
C VAL A 48 -13.76 -8.89 -9.91
N LEU A 49 -12.58 -8.40 -9.51
CA LEU A 49 -11.35 -8.43 -10.32
C LEU A 49 -10.89 -9.85 -10.65
N VAL A 50 -10.89 -10.77 -9.67
CA VAL A 50 -10.58 -12.19 -9.91
C VAL A 50 -11.60 -12.83 -10.85
N ASN A 51 -12.91 -12.64 -10.64
CA ASN A 51 -13.94 -13.16 -11.54
C ASN A 51 -13.79 -12.63 -12.99
N PHE A 52 -13.39 -11.36 -13.15
CA PHE A 52 -13.10 -10.78 -14.46
C PHE A 52 -11.83 -11.38 -15.08
N HIS A 53 -10.76 -11.54 -14.30
CA HIS A 53 -9.51 -12.18 -14.73
C HIS A 53 -9.73 -13.63 -15.15
N ASP A 54 -10.43 -14.44 -14.36
CA ASP A 54 -10.81 -15.81 -14.72
C ASP A 54 -11.61 -15.83 -16.03
N SER A 55 -12.56 -14.90 -16.19
CA SER A 55 -13.35 -14.76 -17.41
C SER A 55 -12.51 -14.31 -18.61
N PHE A 56 -11.44 -13.54 -18.41
CA PHE A 56 -10.52 -13.11 -19.46
C PHE A 56 -9.69 -14.28 -19.98
N GLU A 57 -9.07 -15.06 -19.09
CA GLU A 57 -8.27 -16.23 -19.49
C GLU A 57 -9.11 -17.31 -20.18
N ASN A 58 -10.34 -17.53 -19.72
CA ASN A 58 -11.28 -18.47 -20.34
C ASN A 58 -11.92 -17.92 -21.64
N GLY A 59 -11.65 -16.67 -22.03
CA GLY A 59 -12.20 -16.06 -23.25
C GLY A 59 -13.71 -15.78 -23.19
N THR A 60 -14.29 -15.71 -21.98
CA THR A 60 -15.72 -15.48 -21.73
C THR A 60 -16.04 -14.08 -21.23
N LEU A 61 -15.02 -13.22 -21.04
CA LEU A 61 -15.22 -11.84 -20.58
C LEU A 61 -16.03 -11.00 -21.58
N ASN A 62 -17.00 -10.25 -21.07
CA ASN A 62 -17.80 -9.30 -21.85
C ASN A 62 -17.67 -7.90 -21.20
N LEU A 63 -17.38 -6.88 -22.02
CA LEU A 63 -17.28 -5.48 -21.59
C LEU A 63 -18.59 -4.98 -20.95
N ASP A 64 -19.74 -5.30 -21.53
CA ASP A 64 -21.06 -4.85 -21.04
C ASP A 64 -21.34 -5.41 -19.64
N TYR A 65 -20.98 -6.67 -19.39
CA TYR A 65 -21.10 -7.30 -18.09
C TYR A 65 -20.19 -6.65 -17.04
N MET A 66 -18.96 -6.28 -17.41
CA MET A 66 -18.09 -5.56 -16.48
C MET A 66 -18.63 -4.18 -16.11
N VAL A 67 -19.17 -3.44 -17.09
CA VAL A 67 -19.80 -2.13 -16.85
C VAL A 67 -21.06 -2.28 -15.97
N GLU A 68 -21.88 -3.32 -16.21
CA GLU A 68 -23.04 -3.63 -15.37
C GLU A 68 -22.65 -3.93 -13.92
N VAL A 69 -21.56 -4.68 -13.70
CA VAL A 69 -21.03 -4.97 -12.35
C VAL A 69 -20.40 -3.73 -11.72
N TYR A 70 -19.66 -2.92 -12.46
CA TYR A 70 -19.08 -1.66 -11.98
C TYR A 70 -20.16 -0.70 -11.47
N GLU A 71 -21.21 -0.44 -12.26
CA GLU A 71 -22.29 0.46 -11.84
C GLU A 71 -23.11 -0.11 -10.67
N LYS A 72 -23.25 -1.45 -10.55
CA LYS A 72 -23.85 -2.08 -9.35
C LYS A 72 -22.99 -1.87 -8.09
N MET A 73 -21.67 -2.01 -8.19
CA MET A 73 -20.74 -1.82 -7.06
C MET A 73 -20.70 -0.35 -6.64
N LYS A 74 -20.57 0.56 -7.59
CA LYS A 74 -20.64 2.01 -7.38
C LYS A 74 -21.97 2.42 -6.73
N HIS A 75 -23.11 1.97 -7.26
CA HIS A 75 -24.41 2.27 -6.67
C HIS A 75 -24.61 1.64 -5.28
N LYS A 76 -23.98 0.49 -4.97
CA LYS A 76 -23.96 -0.05 -3.61
C LYS A 76 -23.28 0.95 -2.66
N TYR A 77 -22.04 1.35 -2.96
CA TYR A 77 -21.27 2.20 -2.06
C TYR A 77 -21.82 3.62 -1.95
N GLU A 78 -22.34 4.22 -3.04
CA GLU A 78 -23.11 5.48 -3.01
C GLU A 78 -24.32 5.44 -2.05
N ASN A 79 -24.93 4.26 -1.83
CA ASN A 79 -26.05 4.09 -0.90
C ASN A 79 -25.60 3.75 0.53
N ASP A 80 -24.53 2.98 0.68
CA ASP A 80 -23.97 2.63 1.99
C ASP A 80 -23.23 3.82 2.63
N GLU A 81 -22.66 4.75 1.84
CA GLU A 81 -22.14 6.06 2.26
C GLU A 81 -23.09 6.79 3.22
N LYS A 82 -24.38 6.82 2.85
CA LYS A 82 -25.44 7.53 3.57
C LYS A 82 -25.83 6.86 4.90
N LYS A 83 -25.44 5.62 5.12
CA LYS A 83 -25.63 4.88 6.38
C LYS A 83 -24.37 4.88 7.23
N TYR A 84 -23.21 4.78 6.58
CA TYR A 84 -21.89 4.68 7.22
C TYR A 84 -21.69 5.80 8.25
N TYR A 85 -21.85 7.06 7.85
CA TYR A 85 -21.67 8.21 8.73
C TYR A 85 -22.76 8.42 9.80
N LEU A 86 -23.79 7.58 9.87
CA LEU A 86 -24.91 7.72 10.83
C LEU A 86 -24.88 6.72 11.99
N SER A 87 -23.97 5.75 12.01
CA SER A 87 -23.93 4.66 13.02
C SER A 87 -22.66 4.60 13.87
N HIS A 88 -21.86 5.67 13.92
CA HIS A 88 -20.49 5.64 14.47
C HIS A 88 -20.33 6.23 15.89
N ASP A 89 -21.41 6.67 16.56
CA ASP A 89 -21.34 7.28 17.91
C ASP A 89 -21.29 6.26 19.08
N GLU A 90 -21.53 4.96 18.85
CA GLU A 90 -21.91 4.02 19.95
C GLU A 90 -20.87 2.95 20.34
N LEU A 91 -19.68 2.87 19.73
CA LEU A 91 -18.73 1.77 19.93
C LEU A 91 -17.31 2.22 20.33
N SER A 92 -17.16 2.68 21.58
CA SER A 92 -15.88 3.20 22.12
C SER A 92 -15.24 2.36 23.24
N ASP A 93 -15.61 1.09 23.42
CA ASP A 93 -15.14 0.24 24.51
C ASP A 93 -14.87 -1.22 24.07
N THR A 94 -13.66 -1.51 23.59
CA THR A 94 -12.98 -2.82 23.80
C THR A 94 -11.48 -2.72 23.54
N ASN A 95 -10.68 -2.65 24.60
CA ASN A 95 -9.27 -3.05 24.52
C ASN A 95 -9.16 -4.60 24.58
N GLU A 96 -7.99 -5.11 24.21
CA GLU A 96 -7.56 -6.53 24.26
C GLU A 96 -8.03 -7.44 23.11
N ASN A 97 -7.06 -8.17 22.50
CA ASN A 97 -7.23 -9.37 21.66
C ASN A 97 -8.05 -9.28 20.36
N VAL A 98 -8.10 -8.13 19.69
CA VAL A 98 -8.95 -7.93 18.49
C VAL A 98 -8.42 -8.57 17.19
N TYR A 99 -7.17 -9.06 17.16
CA TYR A 99 -6.62 -9.75 15.99
C TYR A 99 -6.86 -11.27 16.04
N GLY A 100 -7.77 -11.77 15.19
CA GLY A 100 -7.93 -13.21 14.91
C GLY A 100 -6.78 -13.86 14.12
N ARG A 101 -5.66 -13.16 13.95
CA ARG A 101 -4.43 -13.67 13.32
C ARG A 101 -3.55 -14.32 14.40
N LYS A 102 -3.10 -15.56 14.18
CA LYS A 102 -2.05 -16.19 14.99
C LYS A 102 -0.77 -15.34 14.95
N GLU A 103 -0.15 -15.12 16.10
CA GLU A 103 1.18 -14.50 16.20
C GLU A 103 2.22 -15.32 15.40
N MET A 104 3.04 -14.63 14.61
CA MET A 104 4.05 -15.23 13.75
C MET A 104 5.28 -15.64 14.55
N ASP A 105 5.90 -16.77 14.19
CA ASP A 105 7.25 -17.08 14.66
C ASP A 105 8.32 -16.20 13.99
N PHE A 106 9.55 -16.28 14.48
CA PHE A 106 10.67 -15.48 13.97
C PHE A 106 10.85 -15.66 12.45
N ASN A 107 10.86 -16.90 11.95
CA ASN A 107 11.05 -17.16 10.52
C ASN A 107 9.89 -16.59 9.69
N GLU A 108 8.65 -16.74 10.18
CA GLU A 108 7.44 -16.17 9.58
C GLU A 108 7.53 -14.64 9.47
N ILE A 109 8.01 -13.94 10.51
CA ILE A 109 8.19 -12.47 10.51
C ILE A 109 9.12 -12.01 9.37
N PHE A 110 10.30 -12.62 9.22
CA PHE A 110 11.33 -12.14 8.28
C PHE A 110 11.10 -12.50 6.81
N GLN A 111 10.15 -13.39 6.47
CA GLN A 111 9.80 -13.67 5.06
C GLN A 111 9.15 -12.47 4.35
N PRO A 112 9.24 -12.37 3.00
CA PRO A 112 8.35 -11.52 2.20
C PRO A 112 6.85 -11.77 2.53
N LYS A 113 6.03 -10.75 2.36
CA LYS A 113 4.57 -10.80 2.59
C LYS A 113 3.85 -10.44 1.29
N SER A 114 2.71 -11.08 1.01
CA SER A 114 1.88 -10.80 -0.17
C SER A 114 0.93 -9.61 0.01
N GLN A 115 0.85 -9.06 1.22
CA GLN A 115 0.14 -7.83 1.55
C GLN A 115 0.70 -7.23 2.85
N PRO A 116 0.62 -5.90 3.05
CA PRO A 116 1.13 -5.29 4.26
C PRO A 116 0.33 -5.74 5.48
N ILE A 117 1.01 -5.91 6.62
CA ILE A 117 0.41 -6.39 7.87
C ILE A 117 0.86 -5.55 9.07
N PHE A 118 0.02 -5.49 10.10
CA PHE A 118 0.40 -4.91 11.40
C PHE A 118 0.92 -6.00 12.35
N TYR A 119 1.96 -5.65 13.10
CA TYR A 119 2.63 -6.52 14.05
C TYR A 119 2.06 -6.37 15.46
N THR A 120 2.03 -7.46 16.23
CA THR A 120 1.73 -7.43 17.66
C THR A 120 2.90 -6.77 18.43
N PHE A 121 2.67 -6.43 19.70
CA PHE A 121 3.73 -5.92 20.56
C PHE A 121 4.91 -6.90 20.67
N ASN A 122 4.64 -8.21 20.77
CA ASN A 122 5.68 -9.23 20.84
C ASN A 122 6.50 -9.28 19.54
N GLU A 123 5.83 -9.30 18.39
CA GLU A 123 6.47 -9.31 17.07
C GLU A 123 7.30 -8.03 16.85
N GLN A 124 6.84 -6.87 17.31
CA GLN A 124 7.64 -5.63 17.31
C GLN A 124 8.93 -5.80 18.12
N GLU A 125 8.87 -6.30 19.35
CA GLU A 125 10.07 -6.45 20.18
C GLU A 125 11.04 -7.49 19.57
N MET A 126 10.55 -8.54 18.91
CA MET A 126 11.36 -9.47 18.13
C MET A 126 12.06 -8.78 16.94
N ILE A 127 11.37 -7.91 16.21
CA ILE A 127 11.93 -7.12 15.10
C ILE A 127 12.97 -6.12 15.61
N LEU A 128 12.72 -5.43 16.71
CA LEU A 128 13.65 -4.43 17.26
C LEU A 128 14.88 -5.07 17.93
N ALA A 129 14.77 -6.31 18.43
CA ALA A 129 15.87 -7.05 19.05
C ALA A 129 16.73 -7.88 18.06
N CYS A 130 16.29 -8.08 16.82
CA CYS A 130 17.04 -8.87 15.84
C CYS A 130 18.34 -8.17 15.36
N ASN A 131 19.25 -8.96 14.79
CA ASN A 131 20.52 -8.45 14.26
C ASN A 131 20.31 -7.58 13.00
N ASP A 132 21.36 -6.90 12.56
CA ASP A 132 21.25 -5.88 11.51
C ASP A 132 20.97 -6.47 10.12
N SER A 133 21.36 -7.73 9.87
CA SER A 133 21.06 -8.45 8.62
C SER A 133 19.57 -8.80 8.56
N ASP A 134 19.02 -9.35 9.64
CA ASP A 134 17.61 -9.70 9.73
C ASP A 134 16.74 -8.44 9.70
N PHE A 135 17.10 -7.39 10.44
CA PHE A 135 16.37 -6.11 10.42
C PHE A 135 16.37 -5.46 9.03
N THR A 136 17.52 -5.47 8.34
CA THR A 136 17.64 -4.96 6.96
C THR A 136 16.78 -5.77 5.99
N SER A 137 16.72 -7.10 6.19
CA SER A 137 15.92 -8.00 5.35
C SER A 137 14.42 -7.79 5.57
N TRP A 138 13.99 -7.65 6.83
CA TRP A 138 12.63 -7.25 7.20
C TRP A 138 12.24 -5.90 6.57
N PHE A 139 13.07 -4.87 6.76
CA PHE A 139 12.78 -3.52 6.27
C PHE A 139 12.67 -3.48 4.73
N LYS A 140 13.53 -4.23 4.01
CA LYS A 140 13.41 -4.41 2.56
C LYS A 140 12.09 -5.09 2.18
N ASN A 141 11.77 -6.22 2.80
CA ASN A 141 10.57 -7.00 2.52
C ASN A 141 9.29 -6.18 2.78
N GLU A 142 9.30 -5.32 3.78
CA GLU A 142 8.19 -4.41 4.08
C GLU A 142 8.02 -3.30 3.04
N ILE A 143 9.10 -2.64 2.64
CA ILE A 143 9.05 -1.60 1.61
C ILE A 143 8.62 -2.19 0.27
N PHE A 144 9.12 -3.37 -0.10
CA PHE A 144 8.71 -4.07 -1.32
C PHE A 144 7.22 -4.45 -1.26
N CYS A 145 6.76 -4.99 -0.13
CA CYS A 145 5.35 -5.34 0.08
C CYS A 145 4.41 -4.11 0.02
N ILE A 146 4.86 -2.95 0.49
CA ILE A 146 4.13 -1.68 0.36
C ILE A 146 4.04 -1.28 -1.11
N LEU A 147 5.15 -1.32 -1.86
CA LEU A 147 5.19 -0.96 -3.28
C LEU A 147 4.36 -1.90 -4.17
N GLU A 148 4.45 -3.22 -3.97
CA GLU A 148 3.62 -4.21 -4.68
C GLU A 148 2.11 -4.04 -4.41
N PHE A 149 1.75 -3.56 -3.22
CA PHE A 149 0.34 -3.28 -2.87
C PHE A 149 -0.12 -1.93 -3.44
N MET A 150 0.74 -0.91 -3.47
CA MET A 150 0.46 0.37 -4.14
C MET A 150 0.21 0.18 -5.65
N ASP A 151 0.94 -0.73 -6.29
CA ASP A 151 0.84 -0.97 -7.74
C ASP A 151 -0.58 -1.37 -8.17
N ARG A 152 -1.33 -2.06 -7.29
CA ARG A 152 -2.74 -2.46 -7.48
C ARG A 152 -3.66 -1.28 -7.78
N TYR A 153 -3.28 -0.08 -7.37
CA TYR A 153 -4.06 1.16 -7.46
C TYR A 153 -3.49 2.14 -8.50
N ARG A 154 -2.31 1.86 -9.06
CA ARG A 154 -1.71 2.65 -10.14
C ARG A 154 -2.43 2.35 -11.46
N ARG A 155 -2.59 3.36 -12.32
CA ARG A 155 -3.05 3.16 -13.70
C ARG A 155 -1.87 2.78 -14.60
N ASP A 156 -2.08 1.90 -15.58
CA ASP A 156 -1.05 1.47 -16.55
C ASP A 156 -0.28 2.65 -17.18
N GLU A 157 -0.99 3.74 -17.47
CA GLU A 157 -0.49 4.96 -18.11
C GLU A 157 0.23 5.93 -17.15
N HIS A 158 0.16 5.69 -15.84
CA HIS A 158 0.75 6.54 -14.83
C HIS A 158 2.14 6.03 -14.40
N VAL A 159 3.15 6.90 -14.53
CA VAL A 159 4.53 6.62 -14.14
C VAL A 159 4.84 7.45 -12.90
N PHE A 160 5.12 6.77 -11.79
CA PHE A 160 5.49 7.44 -10.55
C PHE A 160 6.86 8.10 -10.68
N THR A 161 6.97 9.36 -10.24
CA THR A 161 8.22 10.13 -10.31
C THR A 161 9.06 9.90 -9.06
N PHE A 162 10.34 9.55 -9.25
CA PHE A 162 11.30 9.41 -8.17
C PHE A 162 11.53 10.76 -7.44
N PRO A 163 11.56 10.79 -6.09
CA PRO A 163 11.68 12.02 -5.32
C PRO A 163 13.02 12.74 -5.57
N THR A 164 12.96 14.05 -5.79
CA THR A 164 14.14 14.90 -6.02
C THR A 164 14.53 15.76 -4.81
N ASN A 165 13.71 15.75 -3.75
CA ASN A 165 13.94 16.46 -2.50
C ASN A 165 13.30 15.72 -1.30
N GLY A 166 13.42 16.28 -0.09
CA GLY A 166 12.89 15.70 1.15
C GLY A 166 11.56 16.27 1.65
N ASP A 167 10.84 17.08 0.87
CA ASP A 167 9.68 17.84 1.36
C ASP A 167 8.56 16.92 1.86
N GLU A 168 8.34 15.79 1.17
CA GLU A 168 7.29 14.83 1.48
C GLU A 168 7.42 14.23 2.89
N LEU A 169 8.62 14.04 3.42
CA LEU A 169 8.84 13.54 4.79
C LEU A 169 8.17 14.46 5.83
N ARG A 170 8.13 15.77 5.56
CA ARG A 170 7.54 16.80 6.43
C ARG A 170 6.07 17.06 6.14
N ARG A 171 5.54 16.58 5.00
CA ARG A 171 4.14 16.70 4.65
C ARG A 171 3.29 15.85 5.60
N ARG A 172 2.12 16.37 5.98
CA ARG A 172 1.04 15.60 6.60
C ARG A 172 0.05 15.24 5.50
N ALA A 173 -0.20 13.95 5.31
CA ALA A 173 -1.24 13.50 4.41
C ALA A 173 -2.61 13.83 5.01
N VAL A 174 -3.53 14.29 4.15
CA VAL A 174 -4.91 14.61 4.51
C VAL A 174 -5.80 13.89 3.51
N ILE A 175 -6.23 12.70 3.88
CA ILE A 175 -7.20 11.91 3.11
C ILE A 175 -8.59 12.23 3.65
N THR A 176 -9.56 12.52 2.77
CA THR A 176 -10.97 12.70 3.16
C THR A 176 -11.89 11.98 2.18
N SER A 177 -13.04 11.54 2.70
CA SER A 177 -14.07 10.89 1.88
C SER A 177 -14.75 11.79 0.85
N THR A 178 -14.41 13.08 0.83
CA THR A 178 -14.83 14.04 -0.20
C THR A 178 -13.83 14.20 -1.35
N MET A 179 -12.69 13.51 -1.33
CA MET A 179 -11.70 13.57 -2.41
C MET A 179 -12.20 12.87 -3.68
N ASP A 180 -11.75 13.32 -4.85
CA ASP A 180 -11.93 12.59 -6.11
C ASP A 180 -10.80 11.57 -6.34
N VAL A 181 -11.00 10.67 -7.32
CA VAL A 181 -10.04 9.62 -7.66
C VAL A 181 -8.68 10.20 -8.06
N GLN A 182 -8.65 11.33 -8.78
CA GLN A 182 -7.41 11.97 -9.23
C GLN A 182 -6.60 12.54 -8.06
N SER A 183 -7.28 13.08 -7.04
CA SER A 183 -6.66 13.58 -5.82
C SER A 183 -6.10 12.43 -4.95
N LEU A 184 -6.78 11.29 -4.91
CA LEU A 184 -6.31 10.08 -4.23
C LEU A 184 -5.13 9.43 -4.96
N GLU A 185 -5.12 9.42 -6.29
CA GLU A 185 -3.97 8.99 -7.10
C GLU A 185 -2.75 9.91 -6.91
N PHE A 186 -2.95 11.22 -6.71
CA PHE A 186 -1.88 12.14 -6.35
C PHE A 186 -1.33 11.86 -4.94
N GLU A 187 -2.18 11.55 -3.95
CA GLU A 187 -1.72 11.09 -2.63
C GLU A 187 -0.98 9.75 -2.71
N LEU A 188 -1.34 8.86 -3.64
CA LEU A 188 -0.61 7.61 -3.90
C LEU A 188 0.82 7.87 -4.46
N GLN A 189 0.98 8.84 -5.37
CA GLN A 189 2.31 9.32 -5.81
C GLN A 189 3.10 9.95 -4.66
N ARG A 190 2.45 10.72 -3.77
CA ARG A 190 3.13 11.28 -2.58
C ARG A 190 3.54 10.22 -1.57
N LEU A 191 2.70 9.20 -1.35
CA LEU A 191 3.08 8.03 -0.58
C LEU A 191 4.31 7.35 -1.21
N TYR A 192 4.38 7.22 -2.54
CA TYR A 192 5.52 6.61 -3.23
C TYR A 192 6.82 7.40 -2.98
N GLU A 193 6.81 8.72 -3.17
CA GLU A 193 7.94 9.60 -2.85
C GLU A 193 8.41 9.39 -1.40
N ARG A 194 7.46 9.27 -0.45
CA ARG A 194 7.77 9.00 0.96
C ARG A 194 8.37 7.62 1.19
N VAL A 195 7.82 6.56 0.58
CA VAL A 195 8.34 5.18 0.67
C VAL A 195 9.79 5.13 0.19
N ILE A 196 10.09 5.75 -0.95
CA ILE A 196 11.44 5.82 -1.53
C ILE A 196 12.40 6.63 -0.64
N LEU A 197 11.95 7.78 -0.10
CA LEU A 197 12.75 8.57 0.85
C LEU A 197 13.04 7.80 2.15
N ILE A 198 12.07 7.05 2.70
CA ILE A 198 12.28 6.19 3.87
C ILE A 198 13.22 5.02 3.54
N TYR A 199 13.08 4.39 2.38
CA TYR A 199 13.96 3.29 1.93
C TYR A 199 15.44 3.70 1.80
N SER A 200 15.71 4.93 1.37
CA SER A 200 17.06 5.46 1.21
C SER A 200 17.94 5.38 2.47
N LEU A 201 17.33 5.32 3.65
CA LEU A 201 18.03 5.18 4.94
C LEU A 201 18.82 3.87 5.10
N LEU A 202 18.58 2.87 4.24
CA LEU A 202 19.49 1.72 4.09
C LEU A 202 20.96 2.13 3.89
N PHE A 203 21.20 3.27 3.24
CA PHE A 203 22.53 3.74 2.91
C PHE A 203 23.16 4.67 3.97
N SER A 204 22.41 5.00 5.04
CA SER A 204 22.87 5.87 6.14
C SER A 204 24.04 5.32 6.97
N GLY A 205 24.24 4.01 6.94
CA GLY A 205 25.16 3.30 7.85
C GLY A 205 24.73 3.26 9.32
N LYS A 206 23.60 3.88 9.68
CA LYS A 206 23.13 4.06 11.07
C LYS A 206 22.04 3.05 11.52
N ILE A 207 21.66 2.10 10.66
CA ILE A 207 20.59 1.11 10.94
C ILE A 207 20.91 0.16 12.10
N SER A 208 22.18 -0.05 12.43
CA SER A 208 22.60 -0.82 13.61
C SER A 208 22.10 -0.22 14.93
N LEU A 209 21.87 1.10 14.98
CA LEU A 209 21.41 1.80 16.17
C LEU A 209 19.93 1.47 16.46
N PHE A 210 19.65 0.91 17.64
CA PHE A 210 18.29 0.56 18.09
C PHE A 210 17.28 1.71 17.97
N ILE A 211 17.71 2.95 18.21
CA ILE A 211 16.86 4.15 18.05
C ILE A 211 16.49 4.42 16.58
N VAL A 212 17.33 4.03 15.62
CA VAL A 212 17.05 4.09 14.18
C VAL A 212 16.13 2.94 13.78
N LYS A 213 16.38 1.71 14.25
CA LYS A 213 15.44 0.59 14.06
C LYS A 213 14.02 0.94 14.53
N LYS A 214 13.91 1.56 15.71
CA LYS A 214 12.62 2.01 16.28
C LYS A 214 11.96 3.15 15.52
N LYS A 215 12.74 4.08 14.93
CA LYS A 215 12.23 5.12 14.02
C LYS A 215 11.70 4.50 12.72
N LEU A 216 12.50 3.64 12.07
CA LEU A 216 12.11 2.95 10.83
C LEU A 216 10.86 2.08 11.03
N PHE A 217 10.74 1.37 12.15
CA PHE A 217 9.54 0.58 12.46
C PHE A 217 8.27 1.44 12.57
N LYS A 218 8.35 2.60 13.23
CA LYS A 218 7.24 3.57 13.28
C LYS A 218 6.87 4.08 11.90
N GLU A 219 7.84 4.45 11.08
CA GLU A 219 7.60 4.98 9.73
C GLU A 219 7.02 3.92 8.78
N VAL A 220 7.50 2.67 8.82
CA VAL A 220 6.87 1.55 8.09
C VAL A 220 5.41 1.35 8.53
N THR A 221 5.13 1.44 9.84
CA THR A 221 3.76 1.34 10.37
C THR A 221 2.88 2.50 9.87
N PHE A 222 3.40 3.73 9.87
CA PHE A 222 2.75 4.91 9.30
C PHE A 222 2.46 4.75 7.79
N LEU A 223 3.44 4.30 7.00
CA LEU A 223 3.31 4.11 5.55
C LEU A 223 2.21 3.10 5.22
N LYS A 224 2.10 2.02 6.01
CA LYS A 224 1.00 1.04 5.90
C LYS A 224 -0.36 1.65 6.17
N GLN A 225 -0.51 2.45 7.23
CA GLN A 225 -1.80 3.10 7.53
C GLN A 225 -2.22 4.04 6.40
N LEU A 226 -1.31 4.92 5.96
CA LEU A 226 -1.59 5.85 4.85
C LEU A 226 -1.94 5.10 3.55
N LEU A 227 -1.25 3.99 3.26
CA LEU A 227 -1.59 3.09 2.15
C LEU A 227 -3.02 2.55 2.26
N PHE A 228 -3.41 2.00 3.40
CA PHE A 228 -4.77 1.46 3.58
C PHE A 228 -5.85 2.53 3.48
N THR A 229 -5.63 3.75 4.02
CA THR A 229 -6.58 4.85 3.89
C THR A 229 -6.75 5.33 2.44
N ILE A 230 -5.67 5.44 1.66
CA ILE A 230 -5.76 5.78 0.23
C ILE A 230 -6.43 4.65 -0.56
N ALA A 231 -6.06 3.40 -0.28
CA ALA A 231 -6.61 2.21 -0.94
C ALA A 231 -8.12 2.06 -0.70
N GLU A 232 -8.60 2.27 0.53
CA GLU A 232 -10.01 2.22 0.88
C GLU A 232 -10.85 3.25 0.12
N GLU A 233 -10.42 4.51 0.09
CA GLU A 233 -11.15 5.57 -0.60
C GLU A 233 -11.15 5.36 -2.13
N LEU A 234 -10.06 4.83 -2.70
CA LEU A 234 -10.00 4.45 -4.12
C LEU A 234 -10.94 3.29 -4.44
N ASP A 235 -10.97 2.24 -3.63
CA ASP A 235 -11.85 1.09 -3.83
C ASP A 235 -13.32 1.42 -3.55
N PHE A 236 -13.62 2.36 -2.65
CA PHE A 236 -14.98 2.86 -2.42
C PHE A 236 -15.54 3.54 -3.68
N ARG A 237 -14.67 4.25 -4.41
CA ARG A 237 -14.93 4.80 -5.75
C ARG A 237 -14.84 3.77 -6.88
N CYS A 238 -14.65 2.49 -6.56
CA CYS A 238 -14.46 1.38 -7.49
C CYS A 238 -13.29 1.59 -8.48
N ALA A 239 -12.27 2.36 -8.11
CA ALA A 239 -11.21 2.80 -9.03
C ALA A 239 -10.45 1.63 -9.67
N ARG A 240 -10.15 0.55 -8.92
CA ARG A 240 -9.49 -0.64 -9.49
C ARG A 240 -10.36 -1.39 -10.52
N ILE A 241 -11.68 -1.43 -10.32
CA ILE A 241 -12.62 -1.99 -11.31
C ILE A 241 -12.66 -1.12 -12.56
N TYR A 242 -12.72 0.21 -12.40
CA TYR A 242 -12.69 1.15 -13.51
C TYR A 242 -11.40 1.01 -14.33
N ASN A 243 -10.23 0.98 -13.66
CA ASN A 243 -8.92 0.82 -14.29
C ASN A 243 -8.85 -0.51 -15.07
N TYR A 244 -9.30 -1.63 -14.47
CA TYR A 244 -9.40 -2.93 -15.15
C TYR A 244 -10.20 -2.84 -16.47
N ILE A 245 -11.37 -2.19 -16.43
CA ILE A 245 -12.25 -2.04 -17.60
C ILE A 245 -11.56 -1.22 -18.70
N VAL A 246 -10.91 -0.11 -18.34
CA VAL A 246 -10.15 0.72 -19.29
C VAL A 246 -9.00 -0.07 -19.91
N SER A 247 -8.20 -0.78 -19.13
CA SER A 247 -7.08 -1.59 -19.64
C SER A 247 -7.54 -2.73 -20.56
N CYS A 248 -8.70 -3.34 -20.27
CA CYS A 248 -9.32 -4.33 -21.16
C CYS A 248 -9.85 -3.69 -22.46
N GLN A 249 -10.49 -2.52 -22.39
CA GLN A 249 -10.94 -1.79 -23.58
C GLN A 249 -9.77 -1.47 -24.51
N LYS A 250 -8.66 -0.94 -23.97
CA LYS A 250 -7.42 -0.69 -24.73
C LYS A 250 -6.89 -1.95 -25.41
N PHE A 251 -6.85 -3.07 -24.68
CA PHE A 251 -6.44 -4.39 -25.22
C PHE A 251 -7.34 -4.86 -26.37
N PHE A 252 -8.67 -4.80 -26.22
CA PHE A 252 -9.61 -5.20 -27.27
C PHE A 252 -9.59 -4.27 -28.50
N CYS A 253 -9.27 -2.98 -28.31
CA CYS A 253 -9.04 -2.03 -29.40
C CYS A 253 -7.68 -2.22 -30.10
N GLY A 254 -6.78 -3.06 -29.57
CA GLY A 254 -5.43 -3.27 -30.12
C GLY A 254 -4.46 -2.13 -29.82
N GLU A 255 -4.72 -1.32 -28.81
CA GLU A 255 -3.80 -0.27 -28.37
C GLU A 255 -2.56 -0.89 -27.68
N SER A 256 -1.39 -0.30 -27.92
CA SER A 256 -0.15 -0.77 -27.33
C SER A 256 -0.09 -0.44 -25.84
N GLN A 257 -0.37 -1.42 -24.98
CA GLN A 257 -0.03 -1.34 -23.56
C GLN A 257 1.49 -1.15 -23.42
N ASN A 258 1.91 -0.05 -22.81
CA ASN A 258 3.28 0.08 -22.34
C ASN A 258 3.47 -0.91 -21.19
N LEU A 259 4.50 -1.76 -21.27
CA LEU A 259 4.94 -2.57 -20.14
C LEU A 259 5.56 -1.66 -19.09
N ASN A 260 4.70 -1.08 -18.24
CA ASN A 260 5.09 -0.34 -17.06
C ASN A 260 5.73 -1.35 -16.09
N LYS A 261 6.92 -1.05 -15.59
CA LYS A 261 7.62 -1.91 -14.62
C LYS A 261 6.87 -1.95 -13.30
N ASN A 262 7.05 -3.02 -12.51
CA ASN A 262 6.59 -3.00 -11.12
C ASN A 262 7.44 -1.99 -10.33
N LEU A 263 6.85 -1.34 -9.33
CA LEU A 263 7.55 -0.30 -8.54
C LEU A 263 8.76 -0.84 -7.74
N THR A 264 8.87 -2.16 -7.58
CA THR A 264 10.03 -2.86 -7.03
C THR A 264 11.16 -3.04 -8.05
N ASP A 265 10.87 -3.23 -9.34
CA ASP A 265 11.85 -3.46 -10.42
C ASP A 265 12.70 -2.21 -10.74
N ASP A 266 12.33 -1.05 -10.22
CA ASP A 266 13.10 0.18 -10.32
C ASP A 266 14.08 0.35 -9.15
N LEU A 267 13.78 -0.17 -7.96
CA LEU A 267 14.68 -0.05 -6.79
C LEU A 267 16.02 -0.74 -6.98
N ASP A 268 16.04 -1.94 -7.58
CA ASP A 268 17.27 -2.71 -7.81
C ASP A 268 18.20 -2.08 -8.87
N GLY A 269 17.74 -1.04 -9.58
CA GLY A 269 18.56 -0.23 -10.50
C GLY A 269 19.08 1.10 -9.91
N MET A 270 18.53 1.57 -8.78
CA MET A 270 18.64 2.97 -8.34
C MET A 270 19.50 3.18 -7.07
N GLU A 271 20.46 2.29 -6.80
CA GLU A 271 21.32 2.37 -5.60
C GLU A 271 22.05 3.73 -5.46
N LYS A 272 22.45 4.34 -6.59
CA LYS A 272 23.15 5.63 -6.62
C LYS A 272 22.19 6.78 -6.31
N GLU A 273 21.03 6.79 -6.93
CA GLU A 273 19.98 7.79 -6.77
C GLU A 273 19.42 7.77 -5.34
N LEU A 274 19.24 6.57 -4.76
CA LEU A 274 18.89 6.36 -3.36
C LEU A 274 19.96 6.93 -2.41
N LYS A 275 21.26 6.73 -2.70
CA LYS A 275 22.36 7.34 -1.95
C LYS A 275 22.42 8.86 -2.05
N GLU A 276 21.99 9.43 -3.18
CA GLU A 276 21.95 10.89 -3.37
C GLU A 276 20.79 11.56 -2.59
N ILE A 277 19.65 10.86 -2.40
CA ILE A 277 18.53 11.35 -1.58
C ILE A 277 18.61 11.00 -0.09
N GLU A 278 19.43 10.00 0.31
CA GLU A 278 19.57 9.54 1.70
C GLU A 278 19.74 10.68 2.69
N ARG A 279 20.57 11.67 2.34
CA ARG A 279 20.81 12.89 3.12
C ARG A 279 19.51 13.54 3.62
N TYR A 280 18.47 13.63 2.78
CA TYR A 280 17.22 14.28 3.15
C TYR A 280 16.48 13.55 4.27
N ALA A 281 16.51 12.22 4.24
CA ALA A 281 15.98 11.38 5.30
C ALA A 281 16.88 11.42 6.54
N SER A 282 18.21 11.37 6.37
CA SER A 282 19.20 11.53 7.45
C SER A 282 19.07 12.86 8.21
N GLU A 283 18.77 13.95 7.49
CA GLU A 283 18.45 15.26 8.06
C GLU A 283 17.11 15.25 8.80
N PHE A 284 16.05 14.68 8.22
CA PHE A 284 14.72 14.60 8.83
C PHE A 284 14.70 13.78 10.13
N PHE A 285 15.38 12.63 10.16
CA PHE A 285 15.51 11.82 11.39
C PHE A 285 16.60 12.29 12.35
N GLU A 286 17.28 13.41 12.05
CA GLU A 286 18.39 13.97 12.81
C GLU A 286 19.53 12.98 13.08
N LEU A 287 19.83 12.08 12.13
CA LEU A 287 20.79 10.99 12.33
C LEU A 287 22.21 11.50 12.63
N HIS A 288 22.54 12.70 12.15
CA HIS A 288 23.78 13.43 12.47
C HIS A 288 23.96 13.75 13.97
N ARG A 289 22.90 13.65 14.80
CA ARG A 289 22.95 13.83 16.27
C ARG A 289 23.15 12.51 17.02
N LEU A 290 23.04 11.38 16.33
CA LEU A 290 23.18 10.05 16.91
C LEU A 290 24.65 9.61 16.86
N LYS A 291 25.21 9.38 18.04
CA LYS A 291 26.53 8.77 18.19
C LYS A 291 26.49 7.31 17.73
N ASP A 292 27.61 6.88 17.18
CA ASP A 292 27.98 5.48 17.00
C ASP A 292 28.30 4.81 18.35
#